data_AF-A0A7C9ECH4-F1
#
_entry.id   AF-A0A7C9ECH4-F1
#
_cell.length_a   1.000
_cell.length_b   1.000
_cell.length_c   1.000
_cell.angle_alpha   90.00
_cell.angle_beta   90.00
_cell.angle_gamma   90.00
#
_symmetry.space_group_name_H-M   'P 1'
#
loop_
_entity.id
_entity.type
_entity.pdbx_description
1 polymer ?
#
loop_
_entity_poly.entity_id
_entity_poly.type
_entity_poly.pdbx_seq_one_letter_code
_entity_poly.pdbx_strand_id
1 'polypeptide(L)'
;MSFSDIGHFLMLLLFCLHFVLLRIDAKFLKCEVVSVFLRGNLNLTLLPSSNLRITFVGDDGRTQRLATLCDISECSVEFKEIPADQSGRSFLVKVPGGETFYFWCSEKSQLLGSELLSKMKDLL
;
A
#
# COMPACT_ATOMS: atom_id res chain seq x y z
N MET A 1 12.04 -36.06 0.63
CA MET A 1 11.23 -34.82 0.59
C MET A 1 9.79 -35.25 0.75
N SER A 2 9.26 -35.15 1.98
CA SER A 2 7.94 -35.69 2.31
C SER A 2 6.84 -34.69 1.94
N PHE A 3 5.65 -35.18 1.61
CA PHE A 3 4.48 -34.36 1.26
C PHE A 3 4.11 -33.29 2.31
N SER A 4 4.52 -33.48 3.58
CA SER A 4 4.35 -32.50 4.66
C SER A 4 5.17 -31.22 4.48
N ASP A 5 6.36 -31.27 3.85
CA ASP A 5 7.20 -30.09 3.63
C ASP A 5 6.61 -29.15 2.57
N ILE A 6 5.98 -29.71 1.54
CA ILE A 6 5.32 -28.95 0.47
C ILE A 6 4.08 -28.23 1.01
N GLY A 7 3.32 -28.89 1.89
CA GLY A 7 2.17 -28.28 2.56
C GLY A 7 2.56 -27.10 3.45
N HIS A 8 3.66 -27.22 4.20
CA HIS A 8 4.17 -26.15 5.05
C HIS A 8 4.71 -24.96 4.23
N PHE A 9 5.42 -25.25 3.11
CA PHE A 9 5.90 -24.23 2.18
C PHE A 9 4.76 -23.49 1.48
N LEU A 10 3.73 -24.21 1.04
CA LEU A 10 2.54 -23.63 0.41
C LEU A 10 1.72 -22.80 1.41
N MET A 11 1.63 -23.25 2.66
CA MET A 11 0.97 -22.50 3.73
C MET A 11 1.74 -21.23 4.10
N LEU A 12 3.07 -21.28 4.19
CA LEU A 12 3.90 -20.07 4.33
C LEU A 12 3.74 -19.13 3.12
N LEU A 13 3.65 -19.67 1.89
CA LEU A 13 3.38 -18.86 0.70
C LEU A 13 2.01 -18.15 0.74
N LEU A 14 0.99 -18.82 1.29
CA LEU A 14 -0.35 -18.26 1.48
C LEU A 14 -0.39 -17.20 2.59
N PHE A 15 0.40 -17.37 3.65
CA PHE A 15 0.56 -16.33 4.69
C PHE A 15 1.29 -15.09 4.14
N CYS A 16 2.20 -15.23 3.17
CA CYS A 16 2.87 -14.11 2.51
C CYS A 16 1.98 -13.31 1.54
N LEU A 17 0.76 -13.77 1.25
CA LEU A 17 0.00 -13.38 0.05
C LEU A 17 -0.96 -12.19 0.25
N HIS A 18 -0.46 -11.02 0.68
CA HIS A 18 -1.15 -9.72 0.94
C HIS A 18 -1.39 -9.48 2.43
N PHE A 19 -0.41 -8.87 3.08
CA PHE A 19 -0.45 -8.66 4.53
C PHE A 19 -1.36 -7.51 4.97
N VAL A 20 -1.65 -6.55 4.09
CA VAL A 20 -2.63 -5.48 4.34
C VAL A 20 -3.28 -5.06 3.02
N LEU A 21 -4.60 -5.16 2.95
CA LEU A 21 -5.41 -4.60 1.87
C LEU A 21 -6.20 -3.42 2.43
N LEU A 22 -5.90 -2.21 1.96
CA LEU A 22 -6.62 -0.99 2.32
C LEU A 22 -7.39 -0.52 1.10
N ARG A 23 -8.73 -0.44 1.19
CA ARG A 23 -9.53 0.10 0.08
C ARG A 23 -9.45 1.62 0.11
N ILE A 24 -8.93 2.21 -0.95
CA ILE A 24 -8.67 3.65 -1.04
C ILE A 24 -9.26 4.24 -2.31
N ASP A 25 -9.68 5.48 -2.20
CA ASP A 25 -9.83 6.35 -3.36
C ASP A 25 -8.47 7.04 -3.55
N ALA A 26 -7.75 6.69 -4.62
CA ALA A 26 -6.52 7.36 -4.95
C ALA A 26 -6.80 8.64 -5.74
N LYS A 27 -6.19 9.74 -5.31
CA LYS A 27 -6.13 10.95 -6.09
C LYS A 27 -4.70 11.14 -6.55
N PHE A 28 -4.41 10.72 -7.78
CA PHE A 28 -3.11 11.00 -8.37
C PHE A 28 -3.05 12.48 -8.73
N LEU A 29 -2.44 13.30 -7.87
CA LEU A 29 -1.92 14.60 -8.28
C LEU A 29 -0.58 14.36 -8.97
N LYS A 30 -0.62 14.04 -10.27
CA LYS A 30 0.53 14.30 -11.11
C LYS A 30 0.50 15.80 -11.43
N CYS A 31 1.60 16.50 -11.21
CA CYS A 31 1.66 17.95 -11.36
C CYS A 31 1.21 18.37 -12.78
N GLU A 32 0.44 19.45 -12.83
CA GLU A 32 -0.14 20.14 -13.98
C GLU A 32 -1.34 19.46 -14.68
N VAL A 33 -2.54 19.88 -14.23
CA VAL A 33 -3.81 19.99 -15.00
C VAL A 33 -4.82 18.84 -14.94
N VAL A 34 -4.49 17.59 -14.58
CA VAL A 34 -5.52 16.53 -14.46
C VAL A 34 -5.42 15.74 -13.16
N SER A 35 -6.33 16.03 -12.21
CA SER A 35 -6.62 15.13 -11.10
C SER A 35 -7.44 13.94 -11.62
N VAL A 36 -6.80 12.81 -11.91
CA VAL A 36 -7.54 11.57 -12.17
C VAL A 36 -7.91 10.98 -10.81
N PHE A 37 -9.21 11.01 -10.51
CA PHE A 37 -9.76 10.27 -9.38
C PHE A 37 -9.87 8.81 -9.80
N LEU A 38 -9.04 7.95 -9.23
CA LEU A 38 -9.06 6.51 -9.46
C LEU A 38 -9.41 5.81 -8.15
N ARG A 39 -10.48 5.04 -8.16
CA ARG A 39 -10.83 4.18 -7.03
C ARG A 39 -10.07 2.87 -7.11
N GLY A 40 -9.66 2.32 -5.96
CA GLY A 40 -8.95 1.05 -5.95
C GLY A 40 -8.51 0.58 -4.58
N ASN A 41 -7.43 -0.19 -4.56
CA ASN A 41 -6.85 -0.76 -3.35
C ASN A 41 -5.36 -0.45 -3.28
N LEU A 42 -4.92 0.01 -2.12
CA LEU A 42 -3.50 0.08 -1.77
C LEU A 42 -3.12 -1.26 -1.16
N ASN A 43 -2.09 -1.88 -1.72
CA ASN A 43 -1.63 -3.19 -1.30
C ASN A 43 -0.18 -3.10 -0.89
N LEU A 44 0.13 -3.75 0.24
CA LEU A 44 1.49 -4.05 0.67
C LEU A 44 1.73 -5.54 0.51
N THR A 45 2.69 -5.91 -0.33
CA THR A 45 3.00 -7.29 -0.68
C THR A 45 4.46 -7.62 -0.36
N LEU A 46 4.68 -8.73 0.35
CA LEU A 46 6.01 -9.31 0.52
C LEU A 46 6.35 -10.15 -0.71
N LEU A 47 7.43 -9.80 -1.40
CA LEU A 47 7.93 -10.54 -2.55
C LEU A 47 8.74 -11.76 -2.10
N PRO A 48 8.87 -12.81 -2.95
CA PRO A 48 9.70 -13.98 -2.64
C PRO A 48 11.18 -13.65 -2.37
N SER A 49 11.65 -12.48 -2.82
CA SER A 49 12.99 -11.96 -2.54
C SER A 49 13.12 -11.30 -1.17
N SER A 50 12.10 -11.40 -0.30
CA SER A 50 11.99 -10.70 0.99
C SER A 50 11.84 -9.17 0.89
N ASN A 51 11.61 -8.66 -0.33
CA ASN A 51 11.38 -7.23 -0.57
C ASN A 51 9.91 -6.89 -0.34
N LEU A 52 9.63 -5.73 0.22
CA LEU A 52 8.26 -5.22 0.32
C LEU A 52 7.90 -4.42 -0.94
N ARG A 53 6.66 -4.51 -1.38
CA ARG A 53 6.15 -3.78 -2.55
C ARG A 53 4.86 -3.08 -2.21
N ILE A 54 4.77 -1.81 -2.59
CA ILE A 54 3.55 -1.02 -2.50
C ILE A 54 2.97 -0.90 -3.91
N THR A 55 1.73 -1.34 -4.09
CA THR A 55 1.00 -1.25 -5.35
C THR A 55 -0.37 -0.61 -5.13
N PHE A 56 -0.79 0.21 -6.09
CA PHE A 56 -2.17 0.62 -6.24
C PHE A 56 -2.83 -0.24 -7.33
N VAL A 57 -3.97 -0.84 -7.01
CA VAL A 57 -4.77 -1.61 -7.98
C VAL A 57 -6.08 -0.87 -8.18
N GLY A 58 -6.25 -0.23 -9.33
CA GLY A 58 -7.47 0.46 -9.69
C GLY A 58 -8.65 -0.51 -9.89
N ASP A 59 -9.86 0.00 -9.68
CA ASP A 59 -11.10 -0.73 -9.99
C ASP A 59 -11.24 -1.03 -11.49
N ASP A 60 -10.45 -0.37 -12.35
CA ASP A 60 -10.28 -0.67 -13.78
C ASP A 60 -9.38 -1.89 -14.05
N GLY A 61 -8.88 -2.55 -13.00
CA GLY A 61 -7.98 -3.69 -13.07
C GLY A 61 -6.52 -3.31 -13.36
N ARG A 62 -6.19 -2.03 -13.52
CA ARG A 62 -4.82 -1.59 -13.77
C ARG A 62 -4.05 -1.55 -12.45
N THR A 63 -2.88 -2.18 -12.46
CA THR A 63 -1.96 -2.17 -11.32
C THR A 63 -0.84 -1.17 -11.57
N GLN A 64 -0.66 -0.23 -10.65
CA GLN A 64 0.46 0.69 -10.61
C GLN A 64 1.38 0.34 -9.43
N ARG A 65 2.67 0.16 -9.72
CA ARG A 65 3.69 -0.04 -8.67
C ARG A 65 4.18 1.31 -8.19
N LEU A 66 4.03 1.59 -6.90
CA LEU A 66 4.48 2.85 -6.28
C LEU A 66 5.93 2.74 -5.81
N ALA A 67 6.26 1.65 -5.10
CA ALA A 67 7.61 1.43 -4.58
C ALA A 67 7.93 -0.07 -4.47
N THR A 68 9.23 -0.41 -4.47
CA THR A 68 9.75 -1.71 -4.04
C THR A 68 10.90 -1.45 -3.10
N LEU A 69 10.78 -1.93 -1.87
CA LEU A 69 11.73 -1.74 -0.79
C LEU A 69 12.60 -2.99 -0.76
N CYS A 70 13.85 -2.83 -1.21
CA CYS A 70 14.80 -3.95 -1.37
C CYS A 70 15.65 -4.20 -0.11
N ASP A 71 15.70 -3.23 0.79
CA ASP A 71 16.36 -3.34 2.08
C ASP A 71 15.53 -2.54 3.09
N ILE A 72 15.18 -3.15 4.22
CA ILE A 72 14.40 -2.52 5.29
C ILE A 72 15.18 -1.34 5.88
N SER A 73 16.49 -1.30 5.68
CA SER A 73 17.38 -0.28 6.24
C SER A 73 17.55 1.00 5.42
N GLU A 74 17.23 1.02 4.11
CA GLU A 74 17.64 2.15 3.23
C GLU A 74 16.50 2.84 2.44
N CYS A 75 15.27 2.34 2.50
CA CYS A 75 14.14 2.95 1.78
C CYS A 75 12.99 3.29 2.74
N SER A 76 12.99 4.48 3.34
CA SER A 76 11.87 4.94 4.18
C SER A 76 10.73 5.52 3.33
N VAL A 77 9.85 4.67 2.79
CA VAL A 77 8.58 5.19 2.24
C VAL A 77 7.78 5.78 3.41
N GLU A 78 7.43 7.06 3.32
CA GLU A 78 6.72 7.74 4.41
C GLU A 78 5.23 7.85 4.09
N PHE A 79 4.39 7.42 5.03
CA PHE A 79 2.97 7.76 5.05
C PHE A 79 2.73 8.95 5.97
N LYS A 80 2.22 10.06 5.45
CA LYS A 80 1.91 11.26 6.25
C LYS A 80 0.44 11.63 6.12
N GLU A 81 -0.20 11.86 7.26
CA GLU A 81 -1.55 12.42 7.29
C GLU A 81 -1.55 13.87 6.79
N ILE A 82 -2.70 14.34 6.33
CA ILE A 82 -2.88 15.72 5.88
C ILE A 82 -3.75 16.45 6.91
N PRO A 83 -3.15 17.27 7.81
CA PRO A 83 -3.89 17.92 8.90
C PRO A 83 -4.97 18.90 8.42
N ALA A 84 -4.84 19.42 7.20
CA ALA A 84 -5.83 20.29 6.59
C ALA A 84 -7.12 19.56 6.20
N ASP A 85 -7.11 18.23 6.12
CA ASP A 85 -8.30 17.42 5.88
C ASP A 85 -9.05 17.16 7.17
N GLN A 86 -10.21 17.80 7.31
CA GLN A 86 -11.09 17.64 8.48
C GLN A 86 -11.69 16.24 8.62
N SER A 87 -11.69 15.43 7.55
CA SER A 87 -12.19 14.06 7.63
C SER A 87 -11.21 13.10 8.30
N GLY A 88 -9.92 13.45 8.35
CA GLY A 88 -8.85 12.58 8.83
C GLY A 88 -8.63 11.32 7.97
N ARG A 89 -9.07 11.31 6.71
CA ARG A 89 -8.96 10.16 5.79
C ARG A 89 -7.91 10.37 4.72
N SER A 90 -7.47 11.60 4.52
CA SER A 90 -6.42 11.95 3.56
C SER A 90 -5.04 11.68 4.11
N PHE A 91 -4.21 11.08 3.28
CA PHE A 91 -2.79 10.90 3.54
C PHE A 91 -2.00 10.97 2.23
N LEU A 92 -0.69 11.16 2.36
CA LEU A 92 0.26 11.13 1.26
C LEU A 92 1.29 10.02 1.47
N VAL A 93 1.79 9.47 0.37
CA VAL A 93 2.88 8.49 0.33
C VAL A 93 4.06 9.13 -0.37
N LYS A 94 5.17 9.27 0.34
CA LYS A 94 6.43 9.76 -0.21
C LYS A 94 7.35 8.60 -0.49
N VAL A 95 7.70 8.43 -1.76
CA VAL A 95 8.72 7.46 -2.17
C VAL A 95 10.06 8.20 -2.26
N PRO A 96 11.12 7.73 -1.57
CA PRO A 96 12.45 8.34 -1.66
C PRO A 96 12.92 8.40 -3.13
N GLY A 97 13.37 9.58 -3.57
CA GLY A 97 13.81 9.81 -4.94
C GLY A 97 12.72 9.69 -6.01
N GLY A 98 11.44 9.60 -5.60
CA GLY A 98 10.30 9.38 -6.50
C GLY A 98 9.20 10.43 -6.39
N GLU A 99 8.03 10.11 -6.95
CA GLU A 99 6.83 10.94 -6.89
C GLU A 99 6.16 10.87 -5.50
N THR A 100 5.45 11.94 -5.13
CA THR A 100 4.54 11.92 -3.97
C THR A 100 3.14 11.59 -4.44
N PHE A 101 2.50 10.64 -3.78
CA PHE A 101 1.14 10.19 -4.10
C PHE A 101 0.16 10.66 -3.02
N TYR A 102 -1.07 10.98 -3.42
CA TYR A 102 -2.12 11.44 -2.50
C TYR A 102 -3.29 10.45 -2.52
N PHE A 103 -3.79 10.14 -1.33
CA PHE A 103 -4.81 9.12 -1.14
C PHE A 103 -5.88 9.61 -0.18
N TRP A 104 -7.09 9.11 -0.40
CA TRP A 104 -8.22 9.26 0.48
C TRP A 104 -8.73 7.87 0.90
N CYS A 105 -8.81 7.63 2.20
CA CYS A 105 -9.32 6.35 2.69
C CYS A 105 -10.85 6.24 2.48
N SER A 106 -11.23 5.33 1.57
CA SER A 106 -12.62 5.08 1.17
C SER A 106 -13.35 4.07 2.05
N GLU A 107 -12.65 3.49 3.03
CA GLU A 107 -13.23 2.52 3.96
C GLU A 107 -14.46 3.09 4.65
N LYS A 108 -15.49 2.25 4.82
CA LYS A 108 -16.73 2.68 5.49
C LYS A 108 -16.44 3.16 6.90
N SER A 109 -15.60 2.41 7.63
CA SER A 109 -15.15 2.76 8.97
C SER A 109 -13.85 3.53 8.91
N GLN A 110 -13.86 4.74 9.47
CA GLN A 110 -12.66 5.56 9.61
C GLN A 110 -11.62 4.87 10.51
N LEU A 111 -12.05 4.28 11.62
CA LEU A 111 -11.18 3.58 12.57
C LEU A 111 -10.45 2.42 11.88
N LEU A 112 -11.17 1.61 11.10
CA LEU A 112 -10.56 0.53 10.33
C LEU A 112 -9.54 1.06 9.34
N GLY A 113 -9.89 2.13 8.62
CA GLY A 113 -8.98 2.78 7.68
C GLY A 113 -7.68 3.27 8.36
N SER A 114 -7.79 3.89 9.53
CA SER A 114 -6.63 4.34 10.31
C SER A 114 -5.80 3.18 10.86
N GLU A 115 -6.44 2.09 11.33
CA GLU A 115 -5.72 0.90 11.81
C GLU A 115 -4.94 0.22 10.68
N LEU A 116 -5.56 0.09 9.50
CA LEU A 116 -4.91 -0.49 8.33
C LEU A 116 -3.75 0.39 7.85
N LEU A 117 -3.91 1.72 7.86
CA LEU A 117 -2.82 2.65 7.55
C LEU A 117 -1.69 2.57 8.58
N SER A 118 -2.00 2.46 9.87
CA SER A 118 -0.99 2.24 10.93
C SER A 118 -0.24 0.93 10.70
N LYS A 119 -0.94 -0.16 10.42
CA LYS A 119 -0.30 -1.46 10.10
C LYS A 119 0.62 -1.37 8.90
N MET A 120 0.25 -0.63 7.86
CA MET A 120 1.15 -0.39 6.72
C MET A 120 2.40 0.38 7.12
N LYS A 121 2.27 1.40 8.00
CA LYS A 121 3.42 2.14 8.53
C LYS A 121 4.34 1.26 9.38
N ASP A 122 3.76 0.40 10.23
CA ASP A 122 4.51 -0.47 11.16
C ASP A 122 5.27 -1.60 10.43
N LEU A 123 4.86 -1.92 9.20
CA LEU A 123 5.48 -2.95 8.35
C LEU A 123 6.58 -2.39 7.43
N LEU A 124 6.70 -1.06 7.31
CA LEU A 124 7.75 -0.39 6.55
C LEU A 124 8.94 -0.05 7.45
#